data_AF-A0A498HBR0-F1
#
_entry.id   AF-A0A498HBR0-F1
#
_cell.length_a   1.000
_cell.length_b   1.000
_cell.length_c   1.000
_cell.angle_alpha   90.00
_cell.angle_beta   90.00
_cell.angle_gamma   90.00
#
_symmetry.space_group_name_H-M   'P 1'
#
loop_
_entity.id
_entity.type
_entity.pdbx_description
1 polymer ?
#
loop_
_entity_poly.entity_id
_entity_poly.type
_entity_poly.pdbx_seq_one_letter_code
_entity_poly.pdbx_strand_id
1 'polypeptide(L)'
;MHKRKRKITGGFSNGNLNTCDRIQRRNPLMCLSPHWCSLCKAKEESVNHIFLHCSYSIQLWWKLFQEVKVSWVIPKGCFELLGTNFKALGKRKKSKALWGCLVSAIFWNTWLECNKRIF
;
A
#
# COMPACT_ATOMS: atom_id res chain seq x y z
N MET A 1 -51.76 -9.92 12.00
CA MET A 1 -50.44 -9.39 12.43
C MET A 1 -49.55 -9.13 11.23
N HIS A 2 -48.72 -8.09 11.34
CA HIS A 2 -48.15 -7.29 10.27
C HIS A 2 -47.27 -7.98 9.22
N LYS A 3 -47.58 -7.68 7.95
CA LYS A 3 -46.63 -7.67 6.82
C LYS A 3 -45.57 -6.58 7.06
N ARG A 4 -44.29 -6.91 7.04
CA ARG A 4 -43.21 -5.95 6.74
C ARG A 4 -42.51 -6.36 5.45
N LYS A 5 -42.99 -5.77 4.35
CA LYS A 5 -42.27 -5.70 3.08
C LYS A 5 -40.99 -4.89 3.31
N ARG A 6 -39.82 -5.49 3.10
CA ARG A 6 -38.58 -4.73 2.86
C ARG A 6 -38.37 -4.62 1.35
N LYS A 7 -38.82 -3.50 0.78
CA LYS A 7 -38.28 -2.97 -0.47
C LYS A 7 -36.94 -2.34 -0.10
N ILE A 8 -35.85 -2.81 -0.71
CA ILE A 8 -34.67 -1.97 -0.93
C ILE A 8 -34.42 -2.01 -2.43
N THR A 9 -34.67 -0.85 -3.02
CA THR A 9 -34.44 -0.46 -4.40
C THR A 9 -32.95 -0.21 -4.65
N GLY A 10 -32.48 -0.64 -5.83
CA GLY A 10 -31.52 0.10 -6.64
C GLY A 10 -30.04 -0.08 -6.31
N GLY A 11 -29.24 -0.36 -7.35
CA GLY A 11 -27.79 -0.19 -7.28
C GLY A 11 -26.99 -1.00 -8.30
N PHE A 12 -27.10 -0.60 -9.57
CA PHE A 12 -26.06 -0.57 -10.61
C PHE A 12 -24.90 -1.60 -10.61
N SER A 13 -24.74 -2.26 -11.76
CA SER A 13 -23.59 -3.07 -12.19
C SER A 13 -22.26 -2.30 -12.09
N ASN A 14 -21.25 -2.90 -11.46
CA ASN A 14 -19.93 -3.20 -12.06
C ASN A 14 -18.84 -3.37 -11.00
N GLY A 15 -18.00 -4.38 -11.24
CA GLY A 15 -16.69 -4.52 -10.62
C GLY A 15 -16.74 -5.29 -9.31
N ASN A 16 -16.40 -6.57 -9.37
CA ASN A 16 -15.93 -7.34 -8.22
C ASN A 16 -14.68 -6.65 -7.64
N LEU A 17 -14.87 -5.60 -6.85
CA LEU A 17 -13.91 -5.23 -5.83
C LEU A 17 -13.95 -6.38 -4.83
N ASN A 18 -12.86 -7.13 -4.84
CA ASN A 18 -12.43 -8.09 -3.83
C ASN A 18 -12.35 -7.42 -2.45
N THR A 19 -13.51 -7.06 -1.89
CA THR A 19 -13.63 -6.68 -0.50
C THR A 19 -13.19 -7.88 0.36
N CYS A 20 -12.30 -7.59 1.31
CA CYS A 20 -11.64 -8.52 2.21
C CYS A 20 -12.56 -9.62 2.77
N ASP A 21 -13.86 -9.35 2.88
CA ASP A 21 -14.93 -10.27 3.29
C ASP A 21 -14.94 -11.64 2.58
N ARG A 22 -14.61 -11.71 1.29
CA ARG A 22 -14.61 -13.00 0.55
C ARG A 22 -13.39 -13.86 0.83
N ILE A 23 -12.25 -13.23 1.16
CA ILE A 23 -11.00 -13.92 1.48
C ILE A 23 -11.07 -14.43 2.93
N GLN A 24 -11.62 -13.61 3.83
CA GLN A 24 -11.81 -13.95 5.24
C GLN A 24 -12.76 -15.15 5.44
N ARG A 25 -13.79 -15.27 4.59
CA ARG A 25 -14.70 -16.44 4.62
C ARG A 25 -14.08 -17.75 4.14
N ARG A 26 -12.99 -17.72 3.37
CA ARG A 26 -12.32 -18.94 2.88
C ARG A 26 -11.25 -19.45 3.83
N ASN A 27 -10.73 -18.63 4.74
CA ASN A 27 -9.71 -19.06 5.68
C ASN A 27 -9.88 -18.36 7.05
N PRO A 28 -10.70 -18.92 7.97
CA PRO A 28 -11.03 -18.31 9.25
C PRO A 28 -9.83 -18.06 10.19
N LEU A 29 -8.70 -18.75 9.96
CA LEU A 29 -7.45 -18.58 10.70
C LEU A 29 -6.55 -17.47 10.13
N MET A 30 -6.85 -16.97 8.92
CA MET A 30 -6.32 -15.70 8.44
C MET A 30 -7.16 -14.56 9.01
N CYS A 31 -6.83 -14.12 10.22
CA CYS A 31 -7.04 -12.73 10.57
C CYS A 31 -6.24 -11.89 9.55
N LEU A 32 -6.91 -11.39 8.50
CA LEU A 32 -6.31 -10.62 7.39
C LEU A 32 -5.62 -9.33 7.81
N SER A 33 -5.63 -9.01 9.10
CA SER A 33 -4.68 -8.11 9.73
C SER A 33 -4.18 -8.83 10.97
N PRO A 34 -3.00 -9.47 10.92
CA PRO A 34 -2.28 -9.67 12.15
C PRO A 34 -2.12 -8.27 12.77
N HIS A 35 -2.24 -8.12 14.08
CA HIS A 35 -1.92 -6.85 14.76
C HIS A 35 -0.41 -6.48 14.62
N TRP A 36 0.29 -7.12 13.68
CA TRP A 36 1.71 -7.06 13.40
C TRP A 36 1.90 -7.10 11.87
N CYS A 37 2.81 -6.26 11.38
CA CYS A 37 3.15 -6.12 9.98
C CYS A 37 3.61 -7.45 9.37
N SER A 38 2.98 -7.87 8.29
CA SER A 38 3.33 -9.07 7.52
C SER A 38 4.80 -9.12 7.05
N LEU A 39 5.45 -7.95 6.87
CA LEU A 39 6.83 -7.84 6.42
C LEU A 39 7.85 -7.95 7.56
N CYS A 40 7.76 -7.07 8.57
CA CYS A 40 8.75 -7.03 9.66
C CYS A 40 8.36 -7.86 10.89
N LYS A 41 7.09 -8.24 11.02
CA LYS A 41 6.51 -9.00 12.14
C LYS A 41 6.74 -8.39 13.53
N ALA A 42 7.08 -7.10 13.60
CA ALA A 42 7.55 -6.45 14.82
C ALA A 42 6.68 -5.28 15.31
N LYS A 43 5.93 -4.62 14.42
CA LYS A 43 5.07 -3.46 14.74
C LYS A 43 3.69 -3.64 14.16
N GLU A 44 2.71 -2.90 14.67
CA GLU A 44 1.36 -2.87 14.12
C GLU A 44 1.34 -2.58 12.61
N GLU A 45 0.49 -3.31 11.91
CA GLU A 45 0.30 -3.14 10.48
C GLU A 45 -0.53 -1.88 10.20
N SER A 46 0.10 -0.90 9.56
CA SER A 46 -0.59 0.26 8.99
C SER A 46 -0.04 0.56 7.61
N VAL A 47 -0.81 1.24 6.76
CA VAL A 47 -0.38 1.62 5.40
C VAL A 47 0.95 2.39 5.44
N ASN A 48 1.06 3.39 6.32
CA ASN A 48 2.29 4.16 6.47
C ASN A 48 3.44 3.29 6.98
N HIS A 49 3.17 2.35 7.90
CA HIS A 49 4.19 1.42 8.34
C HIS A 49 4.66 0.51 7.19
N ILE A 50 3.76 -0.19 6.51
CA ILE A 50 4.10 -1.11 5.42
C ILE A 50 4.91 -0.40 4.33
N PHE A 51 4.52 0.78 3.88
CA PHE A 51 5.17 1.41 2.72
C PHE A 51 6.35 2.32 3.05
N LEU A 52 6.46 2.84 4.28
CA LEU A 52 7.48 3.83 4.63
C LEU A 52 8.34 3.45 5.83
N HIS A 53 7.72 3.01 6.94
CA HIS A 53 8.42 2.85 8.22
C HIS A 53 8.83 1.41 8.54
N CYS A 54 8.40 0.44 7.74
CA CYS A 54 8.78 -0.95 7.85
C CYS A 54 10.26 -1.10 7.48
N SER A 55 11.01 -1.87 8.25
CA SER A 55 12.43 -2.15 8.00
C SER A 55 12.68 -2.72 6.60
N TYR A 56 11.74 -3.51 6.06
CA TYR A 56 11.81 -4.02 4.68
C TYR A 56 11.69 -2.89 3.66
N SER A 57 10.69 -2.03 3.81
CA SER A 57 10.41 -0.96 2.85
C SER A 57 11.43 0.15 2.93
N ILE A 58 11.91 0.47 4.13
CA ILE A 58 13.05 1.37 4.35
C ILE A 58 14.25 0.89 3.53
N GLN A 59 14.58 -0.41 3.54
CA GLN A 59 15.68 -0.95 2.73
C GLN A 59 15.45 -0.79 1.22
N LEU A 60 14.21 -0.98 0.73
CA LEU A 60 13.89 -0.73 -0.67
C LEU A 60 14.10 0.73 -1.06
N TRP A 61 13.63 1.65 -0.23
CA TRP A 61 13.86 3.08 -0.42
C TRP A 61 15.34 3.43 -0.40
N TRP A 62 16.10 2.95 0.59
CA TRP A 62 17.54 3.18 0.67
C TRP A 62 18.28 2.71 -0.58
N LYS A 63 17.98 1.51 -1.08
CA LYS A 63 18.56 1.00 -2.33
C LYS A 63 18.24 1.92 -3.50
N LEU A 64 16.97 2.31 -3.66
CA LEU A 64 16.59 3.24 -4.72
C LEU A 64 17.35 4.57 -4.62
N PHE A 65 17.47 5.13 -3.41
CA PHE A 65 18.12 6.41 -3.19
C PHE A 65 19.63 6.40 -3.34
N GLN A 66 20.26 5.27 -3.04
CA GLN A 66 21.67 5.03 -3.37
C GLN A 66 21.89 5.07 -4.89
N GLU A 67 21.02 4.42 -5.67
CA GLU A 67 21.12 4.42 -7.14
C GLU A 67 20.93 5.83 -7.73
N VAL A 68 19.98 6.61 -7.20
CA VAL A 68 19.76 7.99 -7.67
C VAL A 68 20.71 9.02 -7.06
N LYS A 69 21.60 8.60 -6.14
CA LYS A 69 22.53 9.46 -5.38
C LYS A 69 21.86 10.64 -4.68
N VAL A 70 20.70 10.40 -4.08
CA VAL A 70 19.96 11.44 -3.35
C VAL A 70 19.83 11.10 -1.89
N SER A 71 20.07 12.09 -1.02
CA SER A 71 19.77 11.96 0.40
C SER A 71 18.25 11.90 0.61
N TRP A 72 17.77 10.81 1.20
CA TRP A 72 16.36 10.65 1.54
C TRP A 72 16.12 10.73 3.04
N VAL A 73 15.06 11.43 3.41
CA VAL A 73 14.51 11.47 4.77
C VAL A 73 13.14 10.80 4.71
N ILE A 74 12.89 9.88 5.65
CA ILE A 74 11.62 9.15 5.71
C ILE A 74 10.49 10.15 5.99
N PRO A 75 9.52 10.31 5.07
CA PRO A 75 8.39 11.20 5.27
C PRO A 75 7.41 10.62 6.30
N LYS A 76 6.55 11.45 6.88
CA LYS A 76 5.62 10.99 7.92
C LYS A 76 4.54 10.06 7.35
N GLY A 77 4.14 10.27 6.10
CA GLY A 77 3.11 9.46 5.45
C GLY A 77 3.22 9.40 3.93
N CYS A 78 2.48 8.45 3.33
CA CYS A 78 2.55 8.16 1.90
C CYS A 78 2.14 9.35 1.02
N PHE A 79 1.20 10.17 1.47
CA PHE A 79 0.77 11.37 0.75
C PHE A 79 1.88 12.44 0.67
N GLU A 80 2.66 12.59 1.74
CA GLU A 80 3.79 13.52 1.77
C GLU A 80 4.89 13.06 0.81
N LEU A 81 5.18 11.75 0.78
CA LEU A 81 6.09 11.14 -0.20
C LEU A 81 5.66 11.43 -1.64
N LEU A 82 4.39 11.23 -1.96
CA LEU A 82 3.83 11.47 -3.31
C LEU A 82 3.82 12.96 -3.68
N GLY A 83 3.59 13.84 -2.69
CA GLY A 83 3.62 15.29 -2.86
C GLY A 83 5.04 15.87 -2.97
N THR A 84 6.06 15.10 -2.60
CA THR A 84 7.44 15.57 -2.60
C THR A 84 7.92 15.81 -4.03
N ASN A 85 8.25 17.06 -4.35
CA ASN A 85 8.88 17.40 -5.62
C ASN A 85 10.36 17.02 -5.55
N PHE A 86 10.72 15.89 -6.15
CA PHE A 86 12.09 15.39 -6.17
C PHE A 86 12.98 16.22 -7.11
N LYS A 87 13.36 17.42 -6.63
CA LYS A 87 14.19 18.38 -7.39
C LYS A 87 15.56 17.80 -7.79
N ALA A 88 16.03 16.78 -7.07
CA ALA A 88 17.30 16.11 -7.33
C ALA A 88 17.33 15.38 -8.70
N LEU A 89 16.17 14.98 -9.24
CA LEU A 89 16.06 14.41 -10.59
C LEU A 89 15.96 15.48 -11.69
N GLY A 90 16.09 16.77 -11.36
CA GLY A 90 16.05 17.90 -12.29
C GLY A 90 14.65 18.48 -12.57
N LYS A 91 14.61 19.68 -13.16
CA LYS A 91 13.37 20.46 -13.42
C LYS A 91 12.65 20.08 -14.73
N ARG A 92 12.55 18.80 -15.07
CA ARG A 92 11.88 18.35 -16.31
C ARG A 92 10.60 17.59 -15.99
N LYS A 93 9.55 17.73 -16.82
CA LYS A 93 8.30 16.93 -16.71
C LYS A 93 8.59 15.42 -16.60
N LYS A 94 9.65 14.96 -17.26
CA LYS A 94 10.16 13.58 -17.23
C LYS A 94 10.56 13.12 -15.81
N SER A 95 11.09 14.02 -14.98
CA SER A 95 11.53 13.70 -13.61
C SER A 95 10.35 13.40 -12.68
N LYS A 96 9.22 14.11 -12.84
CA LYS A 96 7.98 13.82 -12.10
C LYS A 96 7.39 12.47 -12.51
N ALA A 97 7.40 12.16 -13.80
CA ALA A 97 6.92 10.86 -14.31
C ALA A 97 7.80 9.71 -13.80
N LEU A 98 9.14 9.86 -13.89
CA LEU A 98 10.08 8.88 -13.38
C LEU A 98 9.90 8.65 -11.86
N TRP A 99 9.76 9.74 -11.08
CA TRP A 99 9.48 9.63 -9.65
C TRP A 99 8.19 8.84 -9.38
N GLY A 100 7.10 9.15 -10.10
CA GLY A 100 5.86 8.39 -10.02
C GLY A 100 6.04 6.90 -10.33
N CYS A 101 6.81 6.56 -11.37
CA CYS A 101 7.13 5.18 -11.70
C CYS A 101 7.94 4.47 -10.60
N LEU A 102 8.95 5.15 -10.03
CA LEU A 102 9.77 4.59 -8.96
C LEU A 102 8.96 4.32 -7.69
N VAL A 103 8.13 5.28 -7.27
CA VAL A 103 7.25 5.12 -6.10
C VAL A 103 6.25 3.97 -6.35
N SER A 104 5.63 3.93 -7.54
CA SER A 104 4.69 2.88 -7.90
C SER A 104 5.36 1.50 -7.92
N ALA A 105 6.60 1.41 -8.42
CA ALA A 105 7.36 0.18 -8.43
C ALA A 105 7.66 -0.32 -7.00
N ILE A 106 8.06 0.56 -6.07
CA ILE A 106 8.29 0.17 -4.67
C ILE A 106 6.99 -0.28 -4.02
N PHE A 107 5.88 0.45 -4.22
CA PHE A 107 4.58 0.06 -3.68
C PHE A 107 4.13 -1.30 -4.21
N TRP A 108 4.29 -1.52 -5.51
CA TRP A 108 3.96 -2.80 -6.14
C TRP A 108 4.80 -3.96 -5.58
N ASN A 109 6.12 -3.78 -5.47
CA ASN A 109 7.00 -4.81 -4.90
C ASN A 109 6.67 -5.10 -3.43
N THR A 110 6.38 -4.06 -2.66
CA THR A 110 5.97 -4.20 -1.25
C THR A 110 4.66 -4.98 -1.14
N TRP A 111 3.67 -4.64 -1.97
CA TRP A 111 2.38 -5.34 -2.00
C TRP A 111 2.52 -6.81 -2.46
N LEU A 112 3.33 -7.06 -3.48
CA LEU A 112 3.62 -8.42 -3.95
C LEU A 112 4.26 -9.27 -2.85
N GLU A 113 5.20 -8.69 -2.10
CA GLU A 113 5.86 -9.37 -0.98
C GLU A 113 4.88 -9.63 0.17
N CYS A 114 3.99 -8.68 0.51
CA CYS A 114 2.92 -8.91 1.48
C CYS A 114 2.02 -10.08 1.04
N ASN A 115 1.59 -10.09 -0.23
CA ASN A 115 0.75 -11.15 -0.75
C ASN A 115 1.42 -12.52 -0.70
N LYS A 116 2.70 -12.64 -1.05
CA LYS A 116 3.46 -13.90 -0.97
C LYS A 116 3.60 -14.46 0.44
N ARG A 117 3.51 -13.60 1.46
CA ARG A 117 3.64 -13.99 2.87
C ARG A 117 2.30 -14.33 3.49
N ILE A 118 1.22 -13.84 2.89
CA ILE A 118 -0.15 -14.10 3.31
C ILE A 118 -0.63 -15.36 2.60
N PHE A 119 -0.66 -15.37 1.26
CA PHE A 119 -1.15 -16.47 0.42
C PHE A 119 -0.08 -17.54 0.16
#